data_AF-A0AAE4AVY7-F1
#
_entry.id   AF-A0AAE4AVY7-F1
#
_cell.length_a   1.000
_cell.length_b   1.000
_cell.length_c   1.000
_cell.angle_alpha   90.00
_cell.angle_beta   90.00
_cell.angle_gamma   90.00
#
_symmetry.space_group_name_H-M   'P 1'
#
loop_
_entity.id
_entity.type
_entity.pdbx_description
1 polymer ?
#
loop_
_entity_poly.entity_id
_entity_poly.type
_entity_poly.pdbx_seq_one_letter_code
_entity_poly.pdbx_strand_id
1 'polypeptide(L)'
;MTPPLAPPPKKDPQRRTRQPTAPTAARSRAALGLAAAAAEGRFMLQVCGECGAVQYPPRDACARCLSVDLPWRDVAPEGRMIAETTVRISSGVYFRERSPWRVGVVQLDAGPTVICHVHGDVERGGPVQLAIKLDKSGQGVLFALPPDPTPDMADDPELREMTCDPKHRRVLIADGRNENAAALARALKEAGASMIFVGEAESWRPNPNREALAAIEGVEILPLDVTDTRSVQSLAGEIGGKTDILVNNARFVRPGGIFERGDTTFAREELEVNVLGMMRLAQAFGPAMRGRSADGVNSAVAWVNILSVYAHSNWPAYGAFSAASAGALSLSQCLRAEMQAGGIRVMNVHTGPTDDEWHQPLPPPKVAPAALAKAVVAGLRDGLEDVVVGDVAEDVIDRWRAGPKILEKELAASGGDGQ
;
A
#
# COMPACT_ATOMS: atom_id res chain seq x y z
N MET A 1 -8.44 -14.87 -21.94
CA MET A 1 -7.00 -14.74 -21.76
C MET A 1 -6.61 -13.30 -22.05
N THR A 2 -6.26 -12.59 -20.99
CA THR A 2 -5.87 -11.19 -20.99
C THR A 2 -4.64 -11.03 -21.88
N PRO A 3 -4.64 -10.08 -22.84
CA PRO A 3 -3.46 -9.82 -23.65
C PRO A 3 -2.41 -9.07 -22.81
N PRO A 4 -1.11 -9.28 -23.07
CA PRO A 4 -0.06 -8.56 -22.38
C PRO A 4 -0.18 -7.05 -22.62
N LEU A 5 0.04 -6.28 -21.56
CA LEU A 5 -0.01 -4.83 -21.58
C LEU A 5 1.07 -4.28 -22.51
N ALA A 6 0.67 -3.47 -23.49
CA ALA A 6 1.62 -2.78 -24.35
C ALA A 6 2.32 -1.63 -23.58
N PRO A 7 3.61 -1.37 -23.87
CA PRO A 7 4.30 -0.20 -23.32
C PRO A 7 3.53 1.09 -23.65
N PRO A 8 3.35 1.98 -22.66
CA PRO A 8 2.55 3.16 -22.85
C PRO A 8 3.24 4.16 -23.80
N PRO A 9 2.49 4.81 -24.72
CA PRO A 9 3.07 5.81 -25.60
C PRO A 9 3.56 7.03 -24.80
N LYS A 10 4.56 7.71 -25.33
CA LYS A 10 5.07 8.95 -24.74
C LYS A 10 3.95 9.99 -24.72
N LYS A 11 3.73 10.63 -23.56
CA LYS A 11 2.70 11.65 -23.39
C LYS A 11 3.01 12.83 -24.32
N ASP A 12 2.01 13.22 -25.12
CA ASP A 12 2.06 14.40 -25.96
C ASP A 12 1.96 15.67 -25.07
N PRO A 13 3.02 16.49 -24.97
CA PRO A 13 3.04 17.66 -24.10
C PRO A 13 2.09 18.76 -24.55
N GLN A 14 1.62 18.73 -25.80
CA GLN A 14 0.67 19.72 -26.33
C GLN A 14 -0.79 19.37 -25.97
N ARG A 15 -1.06 18.11 -25.62
CA ARG A 15 -2.40 17.70 -25.19
C ARG A 15 -2.64 18.11 -23.74
N ARG A 16 -3.84 18.65 -23.48
CA ARG A 16 -4.29 18.98 -22.14
C ARG A 16 -4.26 17.74 -21.25
N THR A 17 -3.57 17.83 -20.11
CA THR A 17 -3.62 16.79 -19.07
C THR A 17 -5.07 16.58 -18.63
N ARG A 18 -5.50 15.32 -18.62
CA ARG A 18 -6.85 14.96 -18.15
C ARG A 18 -6.98 15.30 -16.68
N GLN A 19 -8.15 15.79 -16.26
CA GLN A 19 -8.40 15.96 -14.83
C GLN A 19 -8.69 14.60 -14.21
N PRO A 20 -8.13 14.31 -13.02
CA PRO A 20 -8.49 13.12 -12.26
C PRO A 20 -9.99 13.07 -12.02
N THR A 21 -10.61 11.97 -12.42
CA THR A 21 -11.97 11.60 -12.06
C THR A 21 -11.89 10.45 -11.05
N ALA A 22 -12.77 10.46 -10.06
CA ALA A 22 -12.87 9.42 -9.04
C ALA A 22 -14.30 8.86 -8.97
N PRO A 23 -14.48 7.59 -8.57
CA PRO A 23 -15.79 7.03 -8.30
C PRO A 23 -16.44 7.67 -7.07
N THR A 24 -17.72 7.36 -6.84
CA THR A 24 -18.50 7.95 -5.73
C THR A 24 -17.98 7.45 -4.39
N ALA A 25 -17.49 8.38 -3.56
CA ALA A 25 -16.87 8.06 -2.26
C ALA A 25 -17.88 7.84 -1.11
N ALA A 26 -19.14 8.26 -1.24
CA ALA A 26 -20.10 8.18 -0.15
C ALA A 26 -20.59 6.73 0.08
N ARG A 27 -20.30 6.19 1.26
CA ARG A 27 -20.76 4.88 1.73
C ARG A 27 -21.33 4.97 3.14
N SER A 28 -22.20 4.04 3.50
CA SER A 28 -22.67 3.88 4.88
C SER A 28 -21.54 3.39 5.78
N ARG A 29 -21.65 3.61 7.09
CA ARG A 29 -20.70 3.10 8.08
C ARG A 29 -20.52 1.57 7.97
N ALA A 30 -21.61 0.84 7.76
CA ALA A 30 -21.56 -0.61 7.54
C ALA A 30 -20.70 -0.97 6.31
N ALA A 31 -20.84 -0.24 5.20
CA ALA A 31 -20.07 -0.51 3.99
C ALA A 31 -18.56 -0.18 4.11
N LEU A 32 -18.13 0.66 5.06
CA LEU A 32 -16.71 0.92 5.32
C LEU A 32 -15.94 -0.34 5.77
N GLY A 33 -16.63 -1.34 6.34
CA GLY A 33 -15.99 -2.61 6.70
C GLY A 33 -15.43 -3.37 5.49
N LEU A 34 -16.06 -3.27 4.32
CA LEU A 34 -15.49 -3.82 3.07
C LEU A 34 -14.18 -3.12 2.69
N ALA A 35 -14.15 -1.78 2.84
CA ALA A 35 -12.94 -1.02 2.53
C ALA A 35 -11.80 -1.37 3.50
N ALA A 36 -12.11 -1.48 4.79
CA ALA A 36 -11.13 -1.92 5.80
C ALA A 36 -10.59 -3.34 5.53
N ALA A 37 -11.45 -4.26 5.09
CA ALA A 37 -11.02 -5.60 4.69
C ALA A 37 -10.11 -5.58 3.45
N ALA A 38 -10.51 -4.82 2.44
CA ALA A 38 -9.76 -4.67 1.19
C ALA A 38 -8.40 -3.98 1.38
N ALA A 39 -8.31 -3.03 2.32
CA ALA A 39 -7.07 -2.36 2.70
C ALA A 39 -5.97 -3.35 3.14
N GLU A 40 -6.36 -4.45 3.77
CA GLU A 40 -5.48 -5.52 4.26
C GLU A 40 -5.44 -6.75 3.33
N GLY A 41 -6.21 -6.75 2.23
CA GLY A 41 -6.29 -7.89 1.30
C GLY A 41 -7.14 -9.05 1.81
N ARG A 42 -7.98 -8.83 2.83
CA ARG A 42 -8.82 -9.85 3.44
C ARG A 42 -10.20 -9.93 2.79
N PHE A 43 -10.74 -11.14 2.69
CA PHE A 43 -12.11 -11.36 2.25
C PHE A 43 -13.04 -11.51 3.46
N MET A 44 -13.50 -10.38 3.99
CA MET A 44 -14.42 -10.36 5.12
C MET A 44 -15.83 -9.92 4.71
N LEU A 45 -16.84 -10.56 5.30
CA LEU A 45 -18.24 -10.16 5.23
C LEU A 45 -18.83 -10.12 6.65
N GLN A 46 -20.00 -9.48 6.80
CA GLN A 46 -20.74 -9.54 8.05
C GLN A 46 -21.33 -10.94 8.24
N VAL A 47 -21.03 -11.58 9.37
CA VAL A 47 -21.60 -12.88 9.74
C VAL A 47 -22.40 -12.69 11.01
N CYS A 48 -23.71 -12.98 10.97
CA CYS A 48 -24.56 -12.81 12.14
C CYS A 48 -24.10 -13.67 13.31
N GLY A 49 -23.84 -13.05 14.47
CA GLY A 49 -23.39 -13.76 15.67
C GLY A 49 -24.43 -14.71 16.24
N GLU A 50 -25.72 -14.46 16.00
CA GLU A 50 -26.81 -15.32 16.47
C GLU A 50 -27.14 -16.48 15.53
N CYS A 51 -27.40 -16.20 14.25
CA CYS A 51 -27.89 -17.21 13.30
C CYS A 51 -26.85 -17.69 12.28
N GLY A 52 -25.62 -17.16 12.31
CA GLY A 52 -24.53 -17.52 11.41
C GLY A 52 -24.71 -17.10 9.95
N ALA A 53 -25.80 -16.42 9.60
CA ALA A 53 -26.05 -16.01 8.22
C ALA A 53 -25.03 -14.95 7.77
N VAL A 54 -24.36 -15.21 6.66
CA VAL A 54 -23.47 -14.24 6.00
C VAL A 54 -24.32 -13.20 5.27
N GLN A 55 -23.98 -11.92 5.42
CA GLN A 55 -24.75 -10.80 4.89
C GLN A 55 -24.02 -10.14 3.71
N TYR A 56 -24.78 -9.89 2.65
CA TYR A 56 -24.41 -8.98 1.57
C TYR A 56 -25.68 -8.35 0.96
N PRO A 57 -25.69 -7.06 0.59
CA PRO A 57 -24.66 -6.05 0.91
C PRO A 57 -24.57 -5.81 2.43
N PRO A 58 -23.55 -5.10 2.93
CA PRO A 58 -23.44 -4.78 4.36
C PRO A 58 -24.68 -4.04 4.90
N ARG A 59 -25.12 -4.37 6.11
CA ARG A 59 -26.37 -3.89 6.72
C ARG A 59 -26.19 -3.63 8.21
N ASP A 60 -27.18 -2.95 8.80
CA ASP A 60 -27.24 -2.69 10.25
C ASP A 60 -28.00 -3.78 11.03
N ALA A 61 -28.72 -4.67 10.34
CA ALA A 61 -29.43 -5.80 10.95
C ALA A 61 -29.45 -7.01 10.01
N CYS A 62 -29.40 -8.20 10.59
CA CYS A 62 -29.39 -9.47 9.88
C CYS A 62 -30.68 -9.64 9.05
N ALA A 63 -30.54 -10.00 7.77
CA ALA A 63 -31.69 -10.25 6.89
C ALA A 63 -32.51 -11.50 7.27
N ARG A 64 -31.98 -12.37 8.14
CA ARG A 64 -32.61 -13.63 8.56
C ARG A 64 -33.31 -13.55 9.91
N CYS A 65 -32.61 -13.06 10.96
CA CYS A 65 -33.14 -13.02 12.34
C CYS A 65 -33.30 -11.61 12.92
N LEU A 66 -32.98 -10.56 12.17
CA LEU A 66 -33.02 -9.16 12.60
C LEU A 66 -32.07 -8.77 13.74
N SER A 67 -31.18 -9.68 14.19
CA SER A 67 -30.12 -9.34 15.12
C SER A 67 -29.21 -8.25 14.57
N VAL A 68 -28.78 -7.36 15.46
CA VAL A 68 -27.81 -6.29 15.16
C VAL A 68 -26.37 -6.72 15.40
N ASP A 69 -26.15 -7.93 15.93
CA ASP A 69 -24.82 -8.52 16.10
C ASP A 69 -24.29 -9.05 14.77
N LEU A 70 -23.64 -8.16 14.01
CA LEU A 70 -23.09 -8.40 12.68
C LEU A 70 -21.56 -8.13 12.64
N PRO A 71 -20.73 -8.93 13.34
CA PRO A 71 -19.29 -8.82 13.27
C PRO A 71 -18.78 -9.13 11.85
N TRP A 72 -17.70 -8.46 11.46
CA TRP A 72 -16.94 -8.79 10.27
C TRP A 72 -16.07 -10.01 10.55
N ARG A 73 -16.15 -11.03 9.70
CA ARG A 73 -15.35 -12.25 9.80
C ARG A 73 -14.84 -12.63 8.42
N ASP A 74 -13.68 -13.29 8.38
CA ASP A 74 -13.20 -13.89 7.14
C ASP A 74 -14.19 -14.96 6.67
N VAL A 75 -14.45 -14.96 5.37
CA VAL A 75 -15.37 -15.87 4.71
C VAL A 75 -14.64 -16.52 3.55
N ALA A 76 -15.02 -17.76 3.23
CA ALA A 76 -14.53 -18.48 2.05
C ALA A 76 -14.85 -17.67 0.77
N PRO A 77 -13.86 -17.22 -0.01
CA PRO A 77 -14.05 -16.37 -1.18
C PRO A 77 -14.55 -17.13 -2.44
N GLU A 78 -14.70 -18.44 -2.35
CA GLU A 78 -15.09 -19.28 -3.48
C GLU A 78 -16.57 -19.12 -3.83
N GLY A 79 -16.85 -19.18 -5.13
CA GLY A 79 -18.20 -19.18 -5.62
C GLY A 79 -18.31 -19.51 -7.10
N ARG A 80 -19.52 -19.35 -7.62
CA ARG A 80 -19.84 -19.60 -9.03
C ARG A 80 -20.54 -18.41 -9.66
N MET A 81 -20.07 -18.00 -10.82
CA MET A 81 -20.74 -16.93 -11.56
C MET A 81 -22.10 -17.40 -12.08
N ILE A 82 -23.15 -16.65 -11.77
CA ILE A 82 -24.54 -16.94 -12.18
C ILE A 82 -24.87 -16.23 -13.49
N ALA A 83 -24.50 -14.94 -13.57
CA ALA A 83 -24.79 -14.08 -14.71
C ALA A 83 -23.71 -13.01 -14.86
N GLU A 84 -23.53 -12.51 -16.08
CA GLU A 84 -22.62 -11.41 -16.38
C GLU A 84 -23.25 -10.44 -17.38
N THR A 85 -22.77 -9.20 -17.37
CA THR A 85 -23.08 -8.19 -18.38
C THR A 85 -21.90 -7.24 -18.55
N THR A 86 -21.92 -6.49 -19.65
CA THR A 86 -20.90 -5.49 -19.95
C THR A 86 -21.54 -4.11 -20.00
N VAL A 87 -21.19 -3.26 -19.04
CA VAL A 87 -21.59 -1.86 -19.00
C VAL A 87 -20.76 -1.07 -20.01
N ARG A 88 -21.34 -0.77 -21.17
CA ARG A 88 -20.67 -0.03 -22.25
C ARG A 88 -20.79 1.49 -22.10
N ILE A 89 -21.88 1.96 -21.48
CA ILE A 89 -22.18 3.37 -21.29
C ILE A 89 -22.61 3.57 -19.83
N SER A 90 -22.02 4.55 -19.17
CA SER A 90 -22.38 4.97 -17.81
C SER A 90 -22.65 6.47 -17.77
N SER A 91 -23.56 6.89 -16.91
CA SER A 91 -23.83 8.32 -16.62
C SER A 91 -22.74 8.94 -15.74
N GLY A 92 -22.03 8.12 -14.95
CA GLY A 92 -20.90 8.57 -14.13
C GLY A 92 -19.65 8.80 -14.98
N VAL A 93 -19.08 10.01 -14.91
CA VAL A 93 -17.92 10.41 -15.73
C VAL A 93 -16.74 9.45 -15.55
N TYR A 94 -16.41 9.09 -14.30
CA TYR A 94 -15.34 8.15 -13.97
C TYR A 94 -15.47 6.82 -14.71
N PHE A 95 -16.64 6.18 -14.61
CA PHE A 95 -16.91 4.88 -15.22
C PHE A 95 -17.02 5.00 -16.74
N ARG A 96 -17.57 6.09 -17.26
CA ARG A 96 -17.70 6.33 -18.71
C ARG A 96 -16.35 6.44 -19.41
N GLU A 97 -15.36 7.06 -18.78
CA GLU A 97 -14.01 7.23 -19.36
C GLU A 97 -13.21 5.92 -19.44
N ARG A 98 -13.66 4.89 -18.75
CA ARG A 98 -12.99 3.60 -18.57
C ARG A 98 -13.85 2.42 -19.04
N SER A 99 -14.98 2.69 -19.70
CA SER A 99 -15.81 1.64 -20.26
C SER A 99 -15.11 0.95 -21.44
N PRO A 100 -15.42 -0.32 -21.73
CA PRO A 100 -16.44 -1.17 -21.08
C PRO A 100 -16.01 -1.72 -19.70
N TRP A 101 -16.99 -1.90 -18.81
CA TRP A 101 -16.82 -2.63 -17.54
C TRP A 101 -17.60 -3.95 -17.56
N ARG A 102 -16.98 -5.07 -17.23
CA ARG A 102 -17.57 -6.39 -17.07
C ARG A 102 -17.97 -6.58 -15.62
N VAL A 103 -19.27 -6.75 -15.40
CA VAL A 103 -19.84 -6.95 -14.08
C VAL A 103 -20.63 -8.25 -14.03
N GLY A 104 -20.66 -8.87 -12.87
CA GLY A 104 -21.22 -10.20 -12.68
C GLY A 104 -21.99 -10.32 -11.39
N VAL A 105 -22.81 -11.36 -11.36
CA VAL A 105 -23.51 -11.84 -10.18
C VAL A 105 -22.93 -13.20 -9.84
N VAL A 106 -22.36 -13.33 -8.63
CA VAL A 106 -21.70 -14.56 -8.17
C VAL A 106 -22.48 -15.13 -6.98
N GLN A 107 -22.78 -16.42 -7.03
CA GLN A 107 -23.25 -17.17 -5.87
C GLN A 107 -22.03 -17.57 -5.06
N LEU A 108 -21.85 -16.99 -3.86
CA LEU A 108 -20.81 -17.47 -2.94
C LEU A 108 -21.22 -18.81 -2.35
N ASP A 109 -20.22 -19.67 -2.15
CA ASP A 109 -20.41 -20.94 -1.43
C ASP A 109 -20.80 -20.68 0.04
N ALA A 110 -20.38 -19.54 0.58
CA ALA A 110 -20.76 -19.03 1.89
C ALA A 110 -22.23 -18.59 2.02
N GLY A 111 -23.01 -18.60 0.93
CA GLY A 111 -24.46 -18.41 0.95
C GLY A 111 -25.02 -17.18 0.20
N PRO A 112 -24.48 -15.96 0.35
CA PRO A 112 -25.10 -14.80 -0.29
C PRO A 112 -24.74 -14.72 -1.79
N THR A 113 -25.65 -14.14 -2.57
CA THR A 113 -25.37 -13.75 -3.94
C THR A 113 -24.82 -12.32 -3.97
N VAL A 114 -23.71 -12.10 -4.68
CA VAL A 114 -23.01 -10.81 -4.70
C VAL A 114 -22.88 -10.22 -6.09
N ILE A 115 -22.79 -8.88 -6.15
CA ILE A 115 -22.49 -8.15 -7.39
C ILE A 115 -21.02 -7.72 -7.35
N CYS A 116 -20.29 -8.01 -8.42
CA CYS A 116 -18.86 -7.77 -8.51
C CYS A 116 -18.42 -7.32 -9.91
N HIS A 117 -17.23 -6.73 -9.99
CA HIS A 117 -16.46 -6.68 -11.23
C HIS A 117 -15.98 -8.08 -11.60
N VAL A 118 -15.69 -8.33 -12.88
CA VAL A 118 -15.29 -9.65 -13.37
C VAL A 118 -14.05 -9.52 -14.24
N HIS A 119 -12.98 -10.20 -13.83
CA HIS A 119 -11.74 -10.28 -14.59
C HIS A 119 -11.98 -10.80 -16.02
N GLY A 120 -11.21 -10.34 -17.02
CA GLY A 120 -11.32 -10.79 -18.41
C GLY A 120 -11.16 -12.31 -18.61
N ASP A 121 -10.43 -12.98 -17.73
CA ASP A 121 -10.14 -14.43 -17.81
C ASP A 121 -11.14 -15.34 -17.11
N VAL A 122 -12.10 -14.79 -16.37
CA VAL A 122 -13.15 -15.61 -15.78
C VAL A 122 -14.04 -16.17 -16.90
N GLU A 123 -14.24 -17.49 -16.91
CA GLU A 123 -15.13 -18.16 -17.84
C GLU A 123 -16.61 -17.96 -17.47
N ARG A 124 -17.48 -17.92 -18.47
CA ARG A 124 -18.94 -17.78 -18.26
C ARG A 124 -19.51 -18.95 -17.48
N GLY A 125 -20.17 -18.66 -16.36
CA GLY A 125 -20.79 -19.69 -15.51
C GLY A 125 -19.79 -20.56 -14.73
N GLY A 126 -18.49 -20.22 -14.80
CA GLY A 126 -17.40 -20.96 -14.19
C GLY A 126 -17.22 -20.68 -12.70
N PRO A 127 -16.34 -21.45 -12.03
CA PRO A 127 -15.89 -21.16 -10.68
C PRO A 127 -15.10 -19.84 -10.65
N VAL A 128 -15.16 -19.13 -9.53
CA VAL A 128 -14.45 -17.86 -9.32
C VAL A 128 -13.85 -17.81 -7.91
N GLN A 129 -12.74 -17.08 -7.79
CA GLN A 129 -12.20 -16.63 -6.51
C GLN A 129 -12.57 -15.16 -6.34
N LEU A 130 -13.38 -14.81 -5.34
CA LEU A 130 -13.66 -13.40 -5.07
C LEU A 130 -12.53 -12.75 -4.27
N ALA A 131 -12.23 -11.51 -4.61
CA ALA A 131 -11.42 -10.61 -3.80
C ALA A 131 -12.22 -9.34 -3.50
N ILE A 132 -11.94 -8.72 -2.35
CA ILE A 132 -12.35 -7.34 -2.09
C ILE A 132 -11.17 -6.45 -2.46
N LYS A 133 -11.36 -5.56 -3.43
CA LYS A 133 -10.35 -4.61 -3.88
C LYS A 133 -10.81 -3.19 -3.55
N LEU A 134 -9.87 -2.28 -3.43
CA LEU A 134 -10.15 -0.87 -3.22
C LEU A 134 -10.15 -0.15 -4.58
N ASP A 135 -11.24 0.55 -4.89
CA ASP A 135 -11.27 1.43 -6.04
C ASP A 135 -10.40 2.69 -5.84
N LYS A 136 -10.32 3.55 -6.86
CA LYS A 136 -9.56 4.82 -6.78
C LYS A 136 -10.09 5.80 -5.73
N SER A 137 -11.32 5.62 -5.27
CA SER A 137 -11.87 6.39 -4.15
C SER A 137 -11.71 5.69 -2.79
N GLY A 138 -10.91 4.62 -2.71
CA GLY A 138 -10.68 3.89 -1.47
C GLY A 138 -11.91 3.13 -0.97
N GLN A 139 -12.87 2.83 -1.85
CA GLN A 139 -14.05 2.03 -1.46
C GLN A 139 -13.84 0.57 -1.80
N GLY A 140 -14.26 -0.31 -0.89
CA GLY A 140 -14.25 -1.76 -1.10
C GLY A 140 -15.28 -2.17 -2.16
N VAL A 141 -14.79 -2.81 -3.21
CA VAL A 141 -15.58 -3.40 -4.29
C VAL A 141 -15.22 -4.87 -4.44
N LEU A 142 -16.19 -5.69 -4.80
CA LEU A 142 -15.96 -7.11 -5.06
C LEU A 142 -15.45 -7.30 -6.49
N PHE A 143 -14.47 -8.19 -6.65
CA PHE A 143 -13.86 -8.52 -7.93
C PHE A 143 -13.73 -10.04 -8.06
N ALA A 144 -14.31 -10.60 -9.12
CA ALA A 144 -14.20 -12.02 -9.44
C ALA A 144 -12.95 -12.27 -10.27
N LEU A 145 -12.06 -13.09 -9.72
CA LEU A 145 -10.82 -13.56 -10.33
C LEU A 145 -10.98 -15.02 -10.80
N PRO A 146 -10.22 -15.46 -11.82
CA PRO A 146 -10.09 -16.89 -12.09
C PRO A 146 -9.54 -17.61 -10.85
N PRO A 147 -9.95 -18.87 -10.58
CA PRO A 147 -9.45 -19.63 -9.43
C PRO A 147 -7.94 -19.86 -9.47
N ASP A 148 -7.42 -20.13 -10.68
CA ASP A 148 -6.00 -20.32 -10.92
C ASP A 148 -5.38 -19.07 -11.56
N PRO A 149 -4.13 -18.70 -11.19
CA PRO A 149 -3.42 -17.60 -11.83
C PRO A 149 -3.27 -17.84 -13.34
N THR A 150 -3.68 -16.85 -14.14
CA THR A 150 -3.50 -16.88 -15.59
C THR A 150 -2.27 -16.08 -16.03
N PRO A 151 -1.68 -16.38 -17.21
CA PRO A 151 -0.68 -15.51 -17.81
C PRO A 151 -1.22 -14.09 -17.98
N ASP A 152 -0.41 -13.08 -17.66
CA ASP A 152 -0.74 -11.66 -17.79
C ASP A 152 -2.03 -11.23 -17.05
N MET A 153 -2.47 -11.96 -16.03
CA MET A 153 -3.64 -11.61 -15.22
C MET A 153 -3.59 -10.17 -14.67
N ALA A 154 -2.41 -9.72 -14.23
CA ALA A 154 -2.18 -8.37 -13.71
C ALA A 154 -2.31 -7.25 -14.78
N ASP A 155 -2.43 -7.62 -16.05
CA ASP A 155 -2.57 -6.67 -17.16
C ASP A 155 -4.04 -6.34 -17.48
N ASP A 156 -5.00 -7.00 -16.81
CA ASP A 156 -6.42 -6.76 -17.03
C ASP A 156 -6.77 -5.29 -16.74
N PRO A 157 -7.41 -4.57 -17.69
CA PRO A 157 -7.65 -3.14 -17.55
C PRO A 157 -8.48 -2.77 -16.31
N GLU A 158 -9.44 -3.61 -15.91
CA GLU A 158 -10.28 -3.33 -14.73
C GLU A 158 -9.53 -3.61 -13.44
N LEU A 159 -8.76 -4.71 -13.40
CA LEU A 159 -7.92 -5.04 -12.25
C LEU A 159 -6.85 -3.96 -12.01
N ARG A 160 -6.25 -3.42 -13.08
CA ARG A 160 -5.28 -2.32 -12.99
C ARG A 160 -5.86 -1.00 -12.50
N GLU A 161 -7.18 -0.81 -12.56
CA GLU A 161 -7.83 0.36 -11.96
C GLU A 161 -7.96 0.25 -10.44
N MET A 162 -7.80 -0.96 -9.87
CA MET A 162 -7.93 -1.23 -8.44
C MET A 162 -6.60 -1.62 -7.77
N THR A 163 -5.54 -1.76 -8.56
CA THR A 163 -4.21 -2.18 -8.13
C THR A 163 -3.16 -1.14 -8.52
N CYS A 164 -1.95 -1.30 -8.00
CA CYS A 164 -0.82 -0.39 -8.21
C CYS A 164 0.38 -1.11 -8.83
N ASP A 165 0.12 -2.08 -9.71
CA ASP A 165 1.15 -2.94 -10.29
C ASP A 165 2.30 -2.13 -10.94
N PRO A 166 3.58 -2.44 -10.59
CA PRO A 166 4.75 -1.67 -11.05
C PRO A 166 5.04 -1.75 -12.55
N LYS A 167 4.42 -2.66 -13.31
CA LYS A 167 4.73 -2.87 -14.72
C LYS A 167 4.56 -1.58 -15.52
N HIS A 168 5.63 -1.22 -16.24
CA HIS A 168 5.82 0.02 -17.01
C HIS A 168 5.83 1.33 -16.20
N ARG A 169 5.73 1.28 -14.88
CA ARG A 169 5.77 2.47 -14.00
C ARG A 169 7.21 2.92 -13.75
N ARG A 170 7.35 4.22 -13.49
CA ARG A 170 8.60 4.84 -13.04
C ARG A 170 8.54 5.05 -11.54
N VAL A 171 9.50 4.50 -10.82
CA VAL A 171 9.50 4.49 -9.36
C VAL A 171 10.58 5.39 -8.80
N LEU A 172 10.30 6.13 -7.72
CA LEU A 172 11.29 6.81 -6.91
C LEU A 172 11.48 6.04 -5.59
N ILE A 173 12.70 5.63 -5.27
CA ILE A 173 13.10 5.18 -3.93
C ILE A 173 13.80 6.35 -3.25
N ALA A 174 13.26 6.83 -2.13
CA ALA A 174 13.66 8.10 -1.54
C ALA A 174 15.08 8.10 -0.95
N ASP A 175 15.56 6.96 -0.45
CA ASP A 175 16.89 6.85 0.17
C ASP A 175 17.62 5.58 -0.26
N GLY A 176 18.68 5.76 -1.05
CA GLY A 176 19.57 4.75 -1.59
C GLY A 176 20.66 4.31 -0.60
N ARG A 177 20.85 5.02 0.52
CA ARG A 177 21.78 4.62 1.58
C ARG A 177 21.19 3.57 2.49
N ASN A 178 19.86 3.55 2.62
CA ASN A 178 19.15 2.51 3.35
C ASN A 178 19.47 1.12 2.77
N GLU A 179 19.74 0.15 3.65
CA GLU A 179 20.16 -1.22 3.32
C GLU A 179 19.11 -1.96 2.46
N ASN A 180 17.84 -1.54 2.54
CA ASN A 180 16.76 -2.12 1.75
C ASN A 180 16.69 -1.61 0.30
N ALA A 181 17.39 -0.52 -0.02
CA ALA A 181 17.23 0.17 -1.30
C ALA A 181 17.58 -0.70 -2.51
N ALA A 182 18.69 -1.44 -2.45
CA ALA A 182 19.12 -2.32 -3.55
C ALA A 182 18.13 -3.48 -3.78
N ALA A 183 17.59 -4.06 -2.71
CA ALA A 183 16.60 -5.12 -2.80
C ALA A 183 15.27 -4.60 -3.36
N LEU A 184 14.82 -3.42 -2.91
CA LEU A 184 13.64 -2.74 -3.44
C LEU A 184 13.78 -2.45 -4.95
N ALA A 185 14.91 -1.86 -5.35
CA ALA A 185 15.19 -1.56 -6.75
C ALA A 185 15.15 -2.83 -7.62
N ARG A 186 15.79 -3.91 -7.17
CA ARG A 186 15.80 -5.20 -7.89
C ARG A 186 14.39 -5.78 -8.02
N ALA A 187 13.64 -5.87 -6.93
CA ALA A 187 12.29 -6.44 -6.95
C ALA A 187 11.32 -5.63 -7.80
N LEU A 188 11.39 -4.29 -7.75
CA LEU A 188 10.56 -3.41 -8.58
C LEU A 188 10.93 -3.54 -10.07
N LYS A 189 12.22 -3.69 -10.39
CA LYS A 189 12.67 -3.92 -11.77
C LYS A 189 12.18 -5.27 -12.30
N GLU A 190 12.32 -6.33 -11.52
CA GLU A 190 11.80 -7.67 -11.81
C GLU A 190 10.27 -7.68 -11.95
N ALA A 191 9.57 -6.80 -11.21
CA ALA A 191 8.14 -6.60 -11.34
C ALA A 191 7.72 -5.83 -12.62
N GLY A 192 8.68 -5.36 -13.42
CA GLY A 192 8.44 -4.72 -14.71
C GLY A 192 8.48 -3.19 -14.69
N ALA A 193 8.98 -2.56 -13.62
CA ALA A 193 9.18 -1.12 -13.60
C ALA A 193 10.08 -0.66 -14.77
N SER A 194 9.66 0.40 -15.46
CA SER A 194 10.37 0.91 -16.63
C SER A 194 11.66 1.63 -16.24
N MET A 195 11.59 2.46 -15.21
CA MET A 195 12.71 3.25 -14.67
C MET A 195 12.63 3.30 -13.15
N ILE A 196 13.77 3.29 -12.48
CA ILE A 196 13.88 3.44 -11.03
C ILE A 196 14.83 4.60 -10.72
N PHE A 197 14.29 5.67 -10.18
CA PHE A 197 15.06 6.76 -9.60
C PHE A 197 15.39 6.42 -8.16
N VAL A 198 16.64 6.62 -7.75
CA VAL A 198 17.08 6.36 -6.37
C VAL A 198 17.70 7.62 -5.82
N GLY A 199 17.10 8.16 -4.77
CA GLY A 199 17.64 9.31 -4.05
C GLY A 199 18.89 8.95 -3.28
N GLU A 200 19.93 9.77 -3.35
CA GLU A 200 21.16 9.61 -2.56
C GLU A 200 21.46 10.90 -1.82
N ALA A 201 21.34 10.86 -0.50
CA ALA A 201 21.78 11.95 0.36
C ALA A 201 23.31 11.97 0.42
N GLU A 202 23.89 13.16 0.62
CA GLU A 202 25.34 13.32 0.84
C GLU A 202 26.21 12.56 -0.19
N SER A 203 26.00 12.77 -1.49
CA SER A 203 26.68 12.01 -2.56
C SER A 203 28.23 12.01 -2.50
N TRP A 204 28.82 12.90 -1.72
CA TRP A 204 30.26 12.94 -1.42
C TRP A 204 30.74 11.83 -0.46
N ARG A 205 29.86 11.29 0.39
CA ARG A 205 30.19 10.19 1.34
C ARG A 205 30.04 8.84 0.63
N PRO A 206 30.94 7.86 0.85
CA PRO A 206 30.79 6.52 0.29
C PRO A 206 29.41 5.92 0.62
N ASN A 207 28.78 5.30 -0.37
CA ASN A 207 27.52 4.57 -0.20
C ASN A 207 27.77 3.09 -0.56
N PRO A 208 27.64 2.16 0.41
CA PRO A 208 27.89 0.74 0.17
C PRO A 208 26.94 0.11 -0.85
N ASN A 209 25.73 0.67 -1.02
CA ASN A 209 24.72 0.15 -1.95
C ASN A 209 24.92 0.64 -3.38
N ARG A 210 25.80 1.63 -3.61
CA ARG A 210 25.89 2.33 -4.89
C ARG A 210 26.28 1.43 -6.04
N GLU A 211 27.21 0.51 -5.83
CA GLU A 211 27.63 -0.47 -6.85
C GLU A 211 26.50 -1.44 -7.19
N ALA A 212 25.83 -1.99 -6.17
CA ALA A 212 24.70 -2.89 -6.35
C ALA A 212 23.52 -2.22 -7.06
N LEU A 213 23.26 -0.94 -6.78
CA LEU A 213 22.22 -0.14 -7.42
C LEU A 213 22.58 0.18 -8.89
N ALA A 214 23.83 0.59 -9.14
CA ALA A 214 24.29 0.91 -10.49
C ALA A 214 24.35 -0.31 -11.42
N ALA A 215 24.47 -1.52 -10.87
CA ALA A 215 24.44 -2.77 -11.63
C ALA A 215 23.04 -3.14 -12.16
N ILE A 216 21.97 -2.48 -11.70
CA ILE A 216 20.60 -2.76 -12.13
C ILE A 216 20.25 -1.88 -13.33
N GLU A 217 19.85 -2.50 -14.44
CA GLU A 217 19.48 -1.77 -15.66
C GLU A 217 18.26 -0.87 -15.43
N GLY A 218 18.38 0.40 -15.85
CA GLY A 218 17.30 1.38 -15.70
C GLY A 218 17.15 1.91 -14.27
N VAL A 219 18.18 1.77 -13.44
CA VAL A 219 18.34 2.56 -12.20
C VAL A 219 19.14 3.82 -12.49
N GLU A 220 18.64 4.96 -12.00
CA GLU A 220 19.33 6.26 -12.04
C GLU A 220 19.43 6.83 -10.62
N ILE A 221 20.65 7.06 -10.16
CA ILE A 221 20.93 7.61 -8.83
C ILE A 221 20.96 9.13 -8.93
N LEU A 222 20.14 9.80 -8.12
CA LEU A 222 19.93 11.24 -8.14
C LEU A 222 20.15 11.83 -6.74
N PRO A 223 20.65 13.06 -6.62
CA PRO A 223 20.83 13.68 -5.30
C PRO A 223 19.47 13.93 -4.64
N LEU A 224 19.28 13.36 -3.44
CA LEU A 224 18.08 13.57 -2.63
C LEU A 224 18.41 13.44 -1.15
N ASP A 225 18.32 14.55 -0.43
CA ASP A 225 18.33 14.56 1.02
C ASP A 225 16.93 14.97 1.51
N VAL A 226 16.24 14.05 2.17
CA VAL A 226 14.87 14.29 2.67
C VAL A 226 14.83 15.32 3.80
N THR A 227 15.96 15.62 4.43
CA THR A 227 16.06 16.65 5.48
C THR A 227 16.22 18.05 4.89
N ASP A 228 16.70 18.17 3.65
CA ASP A 228 16.86 19.44 2.94
C ASP A 228 15.68 19.73 2.00
N THR A 229 14.88 20.73 2.37
CA THR A 229 13.77 21.23 1.56
C THR A 229 14.18 21.60 0.14
N ARG A 230 15.37 22.19 -0.07
CA ARG A 230 15.82 22.61 -1.40
C ARG A 230 16.18 21.39 -2.25
N SER A 231 16.88 20.41 -1.69
CA SER A 231 17.17 19.14 -2.35
C SER A 231 15.89 18.47 -2.86
N VAL A 232 14.90 18.30 -1.98
CA VAL A 232 13.60 17.69 -2.31
C VAL A 232 12.87 18.48 -3.41
N GLN A 233 12.80 19.81 -3.30
CA GLN A 233 12.14 20.66 -4.29
C GLN A 233 12.82 20.62 -5.66
N SER A 234 14.15 20.63 -5.70
CA SER A 234 14.92 20.55 -6.95
C SER A 234 14.60 19.25 -7.70
N LEU A 235 14.71 18.12 -7.00
CA LEU A 235 14.44 16.82 -7.59
C LEU A 235 12.98 16.67 -8.02
N ALA A 236 12.03 17.15 -7.20
CA ALA A 236 10.61 17.15 -7.56
C ALA A 236 10.34 18.00 -8.83
N GLY A 237 11.07 19.09 -9.03
CA GLY A 237 11.01 19.88 -10.26
C GLY A 237 11.48 19.10 -11.51
N GLU A 238 12.48 18.23 -11.35
CA GLU A 238 13.09 17.48 -12.46
C GLU A 238 12.34 16.19 -12.82
N ILE A 239 11.89 15.45 -11.81
CA ILE A 239 11.28 14.12 -11.97
C ILE A 239 9.91 13.96 -11.32
N GLY A 240 9.39 14.97 -10.60
CA GLY A 240 8.05 14.87 -9.97
C GLY A 240 6.94 14.62 -10.99
N GLY A 241 7.07 15.18 -12.21
CA GLY A 241 6.22 14.88 -13.36
C GLY A 241 6.47 13.52 -14.04
N LYS A 242 7.44 12.76 -13.54
CA LYS A 242 7.82 11.42 -14.02
C LYS A 242 7.60 10.31 -12.98
N THR A 243 7.51 10.60 -11.68
CA THR A 243 7.39 9.59 -10.62
C THR A 243 5.97 9.02 -10.50
N ASP A 244 5.74 7.78 -10.92
CA ASP A 244 4.42 7.12 -10.90
C ASP A 244 4.14 6.42 -9.55
N ILE A 245 5.21 5.89 -8.93
CA ILE A 245 5.21 5.31 -7.60
C ILE A 245 6.33 5.97 -6.79
N LEU A 246 6.05 6.40 -5.57
CA LEU A 246 7.07 6.91 -4.65
C LEU A 246 7.17 5.96 -3.45
N VAL A 247 8.36 5.45 -3.18
CA VAL A 247 8.69 4.62 -2.02
C VAL A 247 9.52 5.45 -1.04
N ASN A 248 8.87 5.90 0.02
CA ASN A 248 9.52 6.55 1.15
C ASN A 248 10.08 5.48 2.09
N ASN A 249 11.35 5.13 1.87
CA ASN A 249 12.14 4.25 2.71
C ASN A 249 13.19 5.00 3.55
N ALA A 250 13.24 6.33 3.46
CA ALA A 250 14.16 7.14 4.24
C ALA A 250 13.80 7.01 5.72
N ARG A 251 14.78 6.60 6.53
CA ARG A 251 14.57 6.42 7.97
C ARG A 251 15.83 6.67 8.74
N PHE A 252 15.66 7.14 9.96
CA PHE A 252 16.73 7.23 10.94
C PHE A 252 16.28 6.55 12.23
N VAL A 253 17.08 5.62 12.72
CA VAL A 253 16.77 4.77 13.87
C VAL A 253 17.92 4.91 14.85
N ARG A 254 17.66 5.10 16.14
CA ARG A 254 18.65 4.86 17.20
C ARG A 254 18.03 3.97 18.27
N PRO A 255 18.78 2.98 18.80
CA PRO A 255 18.37 2.25 19.99
C PRO A 255 18.45 3.15 21.23
N GLY A 256 17.71 2.76 22.25
CA GLY A 256 17.71 3.35 23.58
C GLY A 256 16.38 3.98 23.97
N GLY A 257 16.07 3.87 25.27
CA GLY A 257 14.91 4.48 25.89
C GLY A 257 15.02 6.00 26.06
N ILE A 258 13.94 6.64 26.51
CA ILE A 258 13.87 8.10 26.69
C ILE A 258 14.90 8.60 27.71
N PHE A 259 15.18 7.83 28.76
CA PHE A 259 16.09 8.22 29.84
C PHE A 259 17.57 7.98 29.53
N GLU A 260 17.89 7.17 28.51
CA GLU A 260 19.25 6.66 28.28
C GLU A 260 20.14 7.61 27.47
N ARG A 261 19.56 8.59 26.77
CA ARG A 261 20.28 9.39 25.76
C ARG A 261 20.91 10.68 26.28
N GLY A 262 20.56 11.13 27.49
CA GLY A 262 21.13 12.35 28.11
C GLY A 262 20.80 13.69 27.43
N ASP A 263 20.28 13.68 26.19
CA ASP A 263 19.78 14.84 25.45
C ASP A 263 18.63 14.46 24.48
N THR A 264 18.22 15.39 23.61
CA THR A 264 17.18 15.19 22.59
C THR A 264 17.72 15.21 21.16
N THR A 265 19.03 15.25 20.96
CA THR A 265 19.66 15.48 19.66
C THR A 265 19.26 14.41 18.65
N PHE A 266 19.41 13.14 19.01
CA PHE A 266 19.00 12.04 18.15
C PHE A 266 17.47 11.96 17.96
N ALA A 267 16.68 12.30 18.97
CA ALA A 267 15.22 12.32 18.83
C ALA A 267 14.78 13.39 17.81
N ARG A 268 15.48 14.53 17.76
CA ARG A 268 15.25 15.55 16.73
C ARG A 268 15.60 15.03 15.34
N GLU A 269 16.72 14.33 15.19
CA GLU A 269 17.10 13.71 13.91
C GLU A 269 16.10 12.64 13.45
N GLU A 270 15.62 11.79 14.37
CA GLU A 270 14.58 10.80 14.08
C GLU A 270 13.28 11.47 13.60
N LEU A 271 12.85 12.57 14.22
CA LEU A 271 11.69 13.34 13.76
C LEU A 271 11.96 14.04 12.41
N GLU A 272 13.16 14.60 12.24
CA GLU A 272 13.56 15.33 11.05
C GLU A 272 13.51 14.45 9.80
N VAL A 273 14.00 13.21 9.90
CA VAL A 273 14.03 12.25 8.80
C VAL A 273 12.69 11.55 8.63
N ASN A 274 12.19 10.87 9.68
CA ASN A 274 11.05 9.97 9.56
C ASN A 274 9.71 10.72 9.39
N VAL A 275 9.58 11.91 9.99
CA VAL A 275 8.31 12.66 10.03
C VAL A 275 8.38 13.85 9.06
N LEU A 276 9.32 14.76 9.27
CA LEU A 276 9.43 15.96 8.45
C LEU A 276 9.93 15.65 7.03
N GLY A 277 10.83 14.69 6.88
CA GLY A 277 11.28 14.21 5.57
C GLY A 277 10.14 13.66 4.72
N MET A 278 9.27 12.82 5.31
CA MET A 278 8.04 12.37 4.64
C MET A 278 7.15 13.56 4.23
N MET A 279 6.95 14.51 5.13
CA MET A 279 6.12 15.69 4.86
C MET A 279 6.67 16.53 3.70
N ARG A 280 7.99 16.74 3.64
CA ARG A 280 8.64 17.46 2.54
C ARG A 280 8.48 16.74 1.21
N LEU A 281 8.69 15.42 1.19
CA LEU A 281 8.43 14.61 0.00
C LEU A 281 6.97 14.78 -0.45
N ALA A 282 6.02 14.70 0.47
CA ALA A 282 4.59 14.78 0.17
C ALA A 282 4.21 16.16 -0.42
N GLN A 283 4.75 17.24 0.16
CA GLN A 283 4.53 18.60 -0.33
C GLN A 283 5.11 18.83 -1.73
N ALA A 284 6.28 18.26 -2.03
CA ALA A 284 6.97 18.50 -3.30
C ALA A 284 6.50 17.58 -4.43
N PHE A 285 6.35 16.28 -4.17
CA PHE A 285 5.94 15.29 -5.19
C PHE A 285 4.42 15.13 -5.30
N GLY A 286 3.71 15.30 -4.19
CA GLY A 286 2.27 15.04 -4.09
C GLY A 286 1.42 15.76 -5.13
N PRO A 287 1.54 17.09 -5.29
CA PRO A 287 0.76 17.84 -6.28
C PRO A 287 0.98 17.34 -7.72
N ALA A 288 2.24 17.08 -8.09
CA ALA A 288 2.59 16.59 -9.42
C ALA A 288 2.05 15.17 -9.68
N MET A 289 2.19 14.28 -8.70
CA MET A 289 1.64 12.93 -8.78
C MET A 289 0.11 12.98 -8.93
N ARG A 290 -0.60 13.76 -8.10
CA ARG A 290 -2.07 13.90 -8.18
C ARG A 290 -2.53 14.38 -9.55
N GLY A 291 -1.80 15.31 -10.16
CA GLY A 291 -2.09 15.79 -11.51
C GLY A 291 -1.95 14.72 -12.59
N ARG A 292 -1.18 13.66 -12.35
CA ARG A 292 -0.93 12.58 -13.33
C ARG A 292 -1.81 11.36 -13.16
N SER A 293 -2.59 11.22 -12.10
CA SER A 293 -3.38 9.99 -11.89
C SER A 293 -4.41 9.69 -12.99
N ALA A 294 -4.71 10.68 -13.83
CA ALA A 294 -5.55 10.56 -15.02
C ALA A 294 -4.78 10.16 -16.30
N ASP A 295 -3.45 9.95 -16.24
CA ASP A 295 -2.58 9.65 -17.39
C ASP A 295 -2.66 8.19 -17.87
N GLY A 296 -3.85 7.57 -17.77
CA GLY A 296 -4.11 6.21 -18.22
C GLY A 296 -3.08 5.21 -17.70
N VAL A 297 -2.35 4.56 -18.61
CA VAL A 297 -1.33 3.55 -18.28
C VAL A 297 -0.10 4.13 -17.58
N ASN A 298 0.16 5.43 -17.68
CA ASN A 298 1.25 6.15 -16.98
C ASN A 298 0.74 7.01 -15.80
N SER A 299 -0.44 6.70 -15.29
CA SER A 299 -0.96 7.34 -14.08
C SER A 299 0.01 7.26 -12.89
N ALA A 300 0.05 8.30 -12.06
CA ALA A 300 0.54 8.09 -10.71
C ALA A 300 -0.45 7.18 -9.97
N VAL A 301 0.06 6.14 -9.32
CA VAL A 301 -0.79 5.08 -8.74
C VAL A 301 -0.55 4.85 -7.27
N ALA A 302 0.68 5.05 -6.75
CA ALA A 302 0.98 4.74 -5.36
C ALA A 302 2.01 5.65 -4.69
N TRP A 303 1.81 5.82 -3.39
CA TRP A 303 2.75 6.31 -2.40
C TRP A 303 2.95 5.19 -1.38
N VAL A 304 4.19 4.80 -1.12
CA VAL A 304 4.53 3.70 -0.21
C VAL A 304 5.37 4.25 0.93
N ASN A 305 4.95 4.07 2.17
CA ASN A 305 5.74 4.36 3.36
C ASN A 305 6.24 3.06 3.98
N ILE A 306 7.53 2.98 4.28
CA ILE A 306 8.07 1.88 5.09
C ILE A 306 8.15 2.37 6.54
N LEU A 307 7.25 1.85 7.38
CA LEU A 307 7.06 2.23 8.77
C LEU A 307 7.42 1.07 9.71
N SER A 308 7.71 1.39 10.95
CA SER A 308 7.83 0.39 12.01
C SER A 308 6.45 -0.05 12.51
N VAL A 309 6.29 -1.34 12.82
CA VAL A 309 5.09 -1.84 13.52
C VAL A 309 4.90 -1.16 14.89
N TYR A 310 5.99 -0.71 15.51
CA TYR A 310 5.97 0.03 16.78
C TYR A 310 5.46 1.48 16.66
N ALA A 311 4.95 1.88 15.49
CA ALA A 311 4.09 3.05 15.35
C ALA A 311 2.75 2.87 16.08
N HIS A 312 2.27 1.64 16.26
CA HIS A 312 0.99 1.33 16.90
C HIS A 312 1.08 1.23 18.43
N SER A 313 2.23 0.78 18.94
CA SER A 313 2.53 0.68 20.37
C SER A 313 4.03 0.83 20.55
N ASN A 314 4.43 1.68 21.49
CA ASN A 314 5.83 2.05 21.66
C ASN A 314 6.66 0.88 22.20
N TRP A 315 7.82 0.63 21.59
CA TRP A 315 8.79 -0.31 22.15
C TRP A 315 9.84 0.46 22.97
N PRO A 316 9.93 0.25 24.30
CA PRO A 316 10.79 1.06 25.17
C PRO A 316 12.26 1.08 24.76
N ALA A 317 12.79 -0.04 24.24
CA ALA A 317 14.17 -0.13 23.76
C ALA A 317 14.46 0.76 22.53
N TYR A 318 13.42 1.24 21.84
CA TYR A 318 13.49 2.15 20.69
C TYR A 318 12.45 3.27 20.84
N GLY A 319 12.39 3.88 22.03
CA GLY A 319 11.26 4.73 22.42
C GLY A 319 11.05 5.95 21.54
N ALA A 320 12.12 6.70 21.23
CA ALA A 320 12.04 7.90 20.39
C ALA A 320 11.76 7.55 18.91
N PHE A 321 12.37 6.47 18.39
CA PHE A 321 12.09 5.97 17.04
C PHE A 321 10.64 5.51 16.88
N SER A 322 10.08 4.84 17.89
CA SER A 322 8.67 4.44 17.92
C SER A 322 7.75 5.68 17.90
N ALA A 323 8.10 6.74 18.64
CA ALA A 323 7.36 7.99 18.62
C ALA A 323 7.41 8.70 17.25
N ALA A 324 8.59 8.73 16.61
CA ALA A 324 8.73 9.24 15.25
C ALA A 324 7.93 8.41 14.24
N SER A 325 7.95 7.08 14.35
CA SER A 325 7.16 6.17 13.52
C SER A 325 5.65 6.38 13.70
N ALA A 326 5.19 6.63 14.94
CA ALA A 326 3.80 6.98 15.22
C ALA A 326 3.40 8.32 14.59
N GLY A 327 4.28 9.32 14.65
CA GLY A 327 4.10 10.60 13.94
C GLY A 327 3.99 10.41 12.43
N ALA A 328 4.87 9.58 11.85
CA ALA A 328 4.86 9.23 10.43
C ALA A 328 3.58 8.48 10.03
N LEU A 329 3.10 7.54 10.85
CA LEU A 329 1.82 6.84 10.64
C LEU A 329 0.64 7.82 10.64
N SER A 330 0.60 8.75 11.60
CA SER A 330 -0.45 9.78 11.65
C SER A 330 -0.42 10.70 10.43
N LEU A 331 0.77 11.13 9.99
CA LEU A 331 0.93 11.89 8.75
C LEU A 331 0.46 11.08 7.54
N SER A 332 0.77 9.78 7.49
CA SER A 332 0.33 8.93 6.38
C SER A 332 -1.19 8.80 6.31
N GLN A 333 -1.91 8.80 7.43
CA GLN A 333 -3.37 8.77 7.44
C GLN A 333 -3.96 10.04 6.81
N CYS A 334 -3.37 11.20 7.13
CA CYS A 334 -3.71 12.46 6.46
C CYS A 334 -3.40 12.39 4.96
N LEU A 335 -2.19 11.92 4.62
CA LEU A 335 -1.73 11.79 3.24
C LEU A 335 -2.67 10.90 2.41
N ARG A 336 -3.17 9.80 3.00
CA ARG A 336 -4.15 8.91 2.36
C ARG A 336 -5.41 9.67 1.96
N ALA A 337 -5.98 10.47 2.85
CA ALA A 337 -7.15 11.29 2.55
C ALA A 337 -6.87 12.36 1.46
N GLU A 338 -5.70 13.00 1.48
CA GLU A 338 -5.33 14.01 0.48
C GLU A 338 -5.05 13.42 -0.91
N MET A 339 -4.45 12.23 -0.95
CA MET A 339 -4.10 11.50 -2.18
C MET A 339 -5.30 10.80 -2.84
N GLN A 340 -6.28 10.39 -2.04
CA GLN A 340 -7.52 9.76 -2.51
C GLN A 340 -8.29 10.64 -3.50
N ALA A 341 -8.28 11.98 -3.33
CA ALA A 341 -8.89 12.89 -4.29
C ALA A 341 -8.21 12.85 -5.67
N GLY A 342 -6.93 12.47 -5.70
CA GLY A 342 -6.19 12.18 -6.91
C GLY A 342 -6.29 10.73 -7.35
N GLY A 343 -6.93 9.82 -6.62
CA GLY A 343 -6.91 8.38 -6.96
C GLY A 343 -5.54 7.72 -6.82
N ILE A 344 -4.66 8.29 -5.99
CA ILE A 344 -3.36 7.70 -5.64
C ILE A 344 -3.55 6.88 -4.37
N ARG A 345 -3.05 5.64 -4.39
CA ARG A 345 -3.06 4.78 -3.22
C ARG A 345 -1.93 5.15 -2.25
N VAL A 346 -2.22 5.19 -0.95
CA VAL A 346 -1.17 5.35 0.08
C VAL A 346 -1.07 4.03 0.85
N MET A 347 0.02 3.30 0.59
CA MET A 347 0.35 2.03 1.20
C MET A 347 1.33 2.23 2.34
N ASN A 348 1.01 1.69 3.52
CA ASN A 348 1.91 1.63 4.67
C ASN A 348 2.39 0.19 4.83
N VAL A 349 3.70 0.05 4.92
CA VAL A 349 4.35 -1.23 5.19
C VAL A 349 4.82 -1.19 6.63
N HIS A 350 4.21 -2.01 7.48
CA HIS A 350 4.54 -2.16 8.89
C HIS A 350 5.53 -3.31 9.04
N THR A 351 6.81 -2.98 9.16
CA THR A 351 7.86 -3.98 9.36
C THR A 351 8.23 -4.12 10.83
N GLY A 352 8.61 -5.33 11.21
CA GLY A 352 9.36 -5.58 12.44
C GLY A 352 10.82 -5.16 12.28
N PRO A 353 11.70 -5.53 13.23
CA PRO A 353 13.13 -5.29 13.12
C PRO A 353 13.68 -5.81 11.79
N THR A 354 14.31 -4.94 11.01
CA THR A 354 14.93 -5.28 9.72
C THR A 354 16.39 -5.69 9.91
N ASP A 355 16.94 -6.45 8.97
CA ASP A 355 18.36 -6.77 8.95
C ASP A 355 19.18 -5.56 8.46
N ASP A 356 19.52 -4.69 9.40
CA ASP A 356 20.25 -3.44 9.21
C ASP A 356 21.23 -3.16 10.36
N GLU A 357 22.04 -2.12 10.22
CA GLU A 357 23.04 -1.73 11.23
C GLU A 357 22.43 -1.46 12.62
N TRP A 358 21.19 -0.97 12.66
CA TRP A 358 20.50 -0.46 13.85
C TRP A 358 19.88 -1.54 14.73
N HIS A 359 19.57 -2.68 14.12
CA HIS A 359 19.00 -3.85 14.77
C HIS A 359 20.00 -5.00 14.87
N GLN A 360 21.27 -4.81 14.50
CA GLN A 360 22.36 -5.80 14.64
C GLN A 360 22.35 -6.53 16.00
N PRO A 361 22.23 -5.85 17.16
CA PRO A 361 22.29 -6.51 18.47
C PRO A 361 21.08 -7.39 18.80
N LEU A 362 19.95 -7.23 18.09
CA LEU A 362 18.74 -7.98 18.38
C LEU A 362 18.89 -9.45 17.93
N PRO A 363 18.32 -10.41 18.67
CA PRO A 363 18.22 -11.77 18.19
C PRO A 363 17.25 -11.88 17.01
N PRO A 364 17.34 -12.92 16.16
CA PRO A 364 16.29 -13.27 15.21
C PRO A 364 14.94 -13.52 15.90
N PRO A 365 13.79 -13.34 15.21
CA PRO A 365 13.66 -13.12 13.77
C PRO A 365 13.82 -11.65 13.35
N LYS A 366 14.44 -11.43 12.18
CA LYS A 366 14.59 -10.12 11.51
C LYS A 366 14.08 -10.20 10.07
N VAL A 367 13.56 -9.08 9.56
CA VAL A 367 13.09 -8.98 8.19
C VAL A 367 14.27 -8.73 7.26
N ALA A 368 14.54 -9.68 6.36
CA ALA A 368 15.55 -9.51 5.32
C ALA A 368 15.10 -8.48 4.26
N PRO A 369 16.02 -7.68 3.69
CA PRO A 369 15.71 -6.71 2.63
C PRO A 369 14.92 -7.29 1.45
N ALA A 370 15.23 -8.52 1.04
CA ALA A 370 14.54 -9.20 -0.05
C ALA A 370 13.08 -9.56 0.31
N ALA A 371 12.82 -9.95 1.55
CA ALA A 371 11.47 -10.26 2.02
C ALA A 371 10.61 -8.99 2.07
N LEU A 372 11.17 -7.88 2.58
CA LEU A 372 10.52 -6.56 2.57
C LEU A 372 10.20 -6.11 1.14
N ALA A 373 11.17 -6.21 0.23
CA ALA A 373 10.96 -5.82 -1.17
C ALA A 373 9.89 -6.66 -1.87
N LYS A 374 9.85 -7.97 -1.63
CA LYS A 374 8.81 -8.87 -2.15
C LYS A 374 7.43 -8.48 -1.62
N ALA A 375 7.31 -8.17 -0.33
CA ALA A 375 6.06 -7.76 0.28
C ALA A 375 5.56 -6.42 -0.28
N VAL A 376 6.45 -5.44 -0.52
CA VAL A 376 6.11 -4.17 -1.18
C VAL A 376 5.54 -4.41 -2.58
N VAL A 377 6.20 -5.25 -3.39
CA VAL A 377 5.71 -5.57 -4.74
C VAL A 377 4.38 -6.30 -4.70
N ALA A 378 4.21 -7.26 -3.78
CA ALA A 378 2.94 -7.97 -3.61
C ALA A 378 1.80 -7.01 -3.20
N GLY A 379 2.03 -6.16 -2.20
CA GLY A 379 1.04 -5.16 -1.77
C GLY A 379 0.66 -4.18 -2.87
N LEU A 380 1.62 -3.76 -3.71
CA LEU A 380 1.33 -2.93 -4.88
C LEU A 380 0.47 -3.68 -5.92
N ARG A 381 0.81 -4.94 -6.21
CA ARG A 381 0.04 -5.79 -7.14
C ARG A 381 -1.37 -6.08 -6.65
N ASP A 382 -1.55 -6.21 -5.34
CA ASP A 382 -2.85 -6.45 -4.76
C ASP A 382 -3.64 -5.17 -4.50
N GLY A 383 -2.99 -4.01 -4.53
CA GLY A 383 -3.61 -2.73 -4.23
C GLY A 383 -3.97 -2.59 -2.76
N LEU A 384 -3.02 -2.92 -1.87
CA LEU A 384 -3.22 -2.84 -0.42
C LEU A 384 -2.94 -1.43 0.12
N GLU A 385 -3.55 -1.09 1.25
CA GLU A 385 -3.26 0.13 2.00
C GLU A 385 -2.36 -0.14 3.21
N ASP A 386 -2.46 -1.30 3.82
CA ASP A 386 -1.68 -1.68 5.00
C ASP A 386 -1.11 -3.09 4.79
N VAL A 387 0.21 -3.22 4.84
CA VAL A 387 0.97 -4.46 4.62
C VAL A 387 1.82 -4.73 5.85
N VAL A 388 1.71 -5.91 6.44
CA VAL A 388 2.51 -6.32 7.61
C VAL A 388 3.62 -7.25 7.15
N VAL A 389 4.84 -7.05 7.64
CA VAL A 389 6.02 -7.80 7.18
C VAL A 389 6.84 -8.31 8.36
N GLY A 390 6.94 -9.64 8.45
CA GLY A 390 7.76 -10.38 9.40
C GLY A 390 7.01 -10.79 10.66
N ASP A 391 7.42 -11.91 11.25
CA ASP A 391 6.74 -12.56 12.37
C ASP A 391 6.52 -11.63 13.58
N VAL A 392 7.50 -10.77 13.88
CA VAL A 392 7.38 -9.78 14.97
C VAL A 392 6.28 -8.76 14.66
N ALA A 393 6.16 -8.32 13.40
CA ALA A 393 5.14 -7.37 13.02
C ALA A 393 3.74 -7.98 13.06
N GLU A 394 3.61 -9.22 12.59
CA GLU A 394 2.35 -9.98 12.64
C GLU A 394 1.89 -10.18 14.09
N ASP A 395 2.76 -10.67 14.97
CA ASP A 395 2.46 -10.83 16.41
C ASP A 395 2.03 -9.51 17.07
N VAL A 396 2.77 -8.43 16.82
CA VAL A 396 2.48 -7.13 17.41
C VAL A 396 1.14 -6.58 16.92
N ILE A 397 0.82 -6.71 15.63
CA ILE A 397 -0.48 -6.25 15.10
C ILE A 397 -1.64 -7.07 15.65
N ASP A 398 -1.50 -8.38 15.76
CA ASP A 398 -2.55 -9.25 16.28
C ASP A 398 -2.82 -8.97 17.76
N ARG A 399 -1.77 -8.80 18.56
CA ARG A 399 -1.89 -8.40 19.98
C ARG A 399 -2.44 -6.99 20.13
N TRP A 400 -2.06 -6.06 19.24
CA TRP A 400 -2.61 -4.71 19.23
C TRP A 400 -4.11 -4.73 18.95
N ARG A 401 -4.57 -5.55 17.98
CA ARG A 401 -6.00 -5.73 17.68
C ARG A 401 -6.76 -6.39 18.83
N ALA A 402 -6.15 -7.33 19.54
CA ALA A 402 -6.74 -7.98 20.70
C ALA A 402 -6.89 -7.03 21.91
N GLY A 403 -5.93 -6.11 22.11
CA GLY A 403 -6.00 -5.11 23.15
C GLY A 403 -4.79 -4.19 23.19
N PRO A 404 -4.87 -2.94 22.67
CA PRO A 404 -3.72 -2.04 22.58
C PRO A 404 -3.07 -1.77 23.95
N LYS A 405 -3.88 -1.65 25.01
CA LYS A 405 -3.38 -1.41 26.37
C LYS A 405 -2.71 -2.63 26.99
N ILE A 406 -3.13 -3.83 26.60
CA ILE A 406 -2.50 -5.08 27.04
C ILE A 406 -1.11 -5.18 26.41
N LEU A 407 -1.02 -4.98 25.10
CA LEU A 407 0.26 -4.95 24.38
C LEU A 407 1.23 -3.94 24.98
N GLU A 408 0.79 -2.72 25.31
CA GLU A 408 1.63 -1.71 25.98
C GLU A 408 2.24 -2.25 27.29
N LYS A 409 1.47 -2.98 28.10
CA LYS A 409 1.96 -3.57 29.36
C LYS A 409 2.94 -4.71 29.12
N GLU A 410 2.71 -5.53 28.11
CA GLU A 410 3.59 -6.64 27.74
C GLU A 410 4.93 -6.14 27.16
N LEU A 411 4.91 -5.09 26.34
CA LEU A 411 6.12 -4.44 25.82
C LEU A 411 6.94 -3.77 26.94
N ALA A 412 6.28 -3.25 27.98
CA ALA A 412 6.96 -2.72 29.15
C ALA A 412 7.66 -3.83 29.97
N ALA A 413 7.06 -5.03 30.05
CA ALA A 413 7.62 -6.14 30.81
C ALA A 413 8.84 -6.79 30.11
N SER A 414 8.83 -6.86 28.78
CA SER A 414 9.92 -7.44 27.97
C SER A 414 11.16 -6.56 27.88
N GLY A 415 11.08 -5.27 28.22
CA GLY A 415 12.23 -4.35 28.27
C GLY A 415 13.14 -4.54 29.49
N GLY A 416 12.84 -5.47 30.40
CA GLY A 416 13.56 -5.67 31.66
C GLY A 416 14.69 -6.71 31.65
N ASP A 417 14.77 -7.59 30.66
CA ASP A 417 15.68 -8.75 30.68
C ASP A 417 17.10 -8.45 30.14
N GLY A 418 17.52 -7.19 30.15
CA GLY A 418 18.78 -6.71 29.61
C GLY A 418 19.68 -5.96 30.59
N GLN A 419 19.61 -6.27 31.89
CA GLN A 419 20.59 -5.79 32.89
C GLN A 419 21.73 -6.79 33.12
#